data_AF-A0AB34PZ43-F1
#
_entry.id   AF-A0AB34PZ43-F1
#
_cell.length_a   1.000
_cell.length_b   1.000
_cell.length_c   1.000
_cell.angle_alpha   90.00
_cell.angle_beta   90.00
_cell.angle_gamma   90.00
#
_symmetry.space_group_name_H-M   'P 1'
#
loop_
_entity.id
_entity.type
_entity.pdbx_description
1 polymer ?
#
loop_
_entity_poly.entity_id
_entity_poly.type
_entity_poly.pdbx_seq_one_letter_code
_entity_poly.pdbx_strand_id
1 'polypeptide(L)'
;MILINPMISKCLINRNVASRHWFKLLATRSITTSTTNFTNNSLVYNLNNYKSSFPEDFTVNEDISKYINLNKHKLETQSLKIGIIYANKETKTNSKLIEALMADPLASGNEIWFDKIANRKSFGKFVYNDAPEVDEESGEFGIPSPILSGNYRNKFQQQIEIANDLIIEEVSDVTNTGDYIFLINVSNELKNTDYHKDVKNKILLNVLDNCEFTPHSSESTPVTFATSSHSHLIKINSQLAYKGITEFISKDVMATDTFINSMTDSNIYELYKAINWFTQTSVLEEWLLHNIKSQIKEQISTAAAPEEINDISNMEIARFTDLVNTELQDEFKPKTTKFFHKNLIWWKLYYKNDNVEYDIKDFFMNHFMNKSIENYNYLKGKISSVDAEVIDNPLLKLKNKVINKRIAEEIQPFVYRALATAFLYYQLPISLISFCGYQYFGYGANECIALTTLGLVLGFNQVSKIWTNFTEKWLNDLFEEIRICLGKECIEEGLLKQSNLQLDKDIKTTLLRQEILNEINKDATD
;
A
#
# COMPACT_ATOMS: atom_id res chain seq x y z
N MET A 1 -46.40 -6.00 7.51
CA MET A 1 -45.95 -4.98 6.53
C MET A 1 -46.10 -3.62 7.18
N ILE A 2 -45.02 -3.14 7.80
CA ILE A 2 -44.94 -1.84 8.45
C ILE A 2 -43.78 -1.12 7.75
N LEU A 3 -44.11 -0.15 6.91
CA LEU A 3 -43.17 0.74 6.26
C LEU A 3 -42.63 1.71 7.31
N ILE A 4 -41.33 1.68 7.55
CA ILE A 4 -40.63 2.69 8.34
C ILE A 4 -40.21 3.78 7.37
N ASN A 5 -40.85 4.95 7.46
CA ASN A 5 -40.35 6.18 6.86
C ASN A 5 -39.03 6.59 7.53
N PRO A 6 -37.95 6.86 6.81
CA PRO A 6 -36.79 7.53 7.38
C PRO A 6 -37.13 9.02 7.58
N MET A 7 -37.32 9.43 8.84
CA MET A 7 -37.23 10.84 9.22
C MET A 7 -35.76 11.28 9.08
N ILE A 8 -35.42 11.79 7.90
CA ILE A 8 -34.21 12.58 7.70
C ILE A 8 -34.48 13.94 8.38
N SER A 9 -34.03 14.05 9.63
CA SER A 9 -33.90 15.33 10.31
C SER A 9 -32.85 16.15 9.55
N LYS A 10 -33.32 17.13 8.76
CA LYS A 10 -32.51 18.20 8.21
C LYS A 10 -31.97 19.05 9.36
N CYS A 11 -30.84 18.66 9.92
CA CYS A 11 -30.02 19.58 10.70
C CYS A 11 -29.27 20.47 9.71
N LEU A 12 -29.82 21.67 9.47
CA LEU A 12 -29.20 22.74 8.72
C LEU A 12 -27.89 23.14 9.40
N ILE A 13 -26.76 22.62 8.92
CA ILE A 13 -25.44 23.11 9.29
C ILE A 13 -25.24 24.47 8.60
N ASN A 14 -25.27 25.50 9.43
CA ASN A 14 -25.07 26.89 9.05
C ASN A 14 -23.62 27.09 8.54
N ARG A 15 -23.45 27.08 7.22
CA ARG A 15 -22.16 27.00 6.50
C ARG A 15 -21.31 28.29 6.52
N ASN A 16 -21.70 29.34 7.24
CA ASN A 16 -21.12 30.69 7.05
C ASN A 16 -20.54 31.38 8.30
N VAL A 17 -20.36 30.71 9.43
CA VAL A 17 -19.87 31.38 10.66
C VAL A 17 -18.47 30.93 11.12
N ALA A 18 -17.99 29.76 10.69
CA ALA A 18 -16.71 29.22 11.18
C ALA A 18 -15.45 29.76 10.46
N SER A 19 -15.56 30.34 9.26
CA SER A 19 -14.39 30.73 8.45
C SER A 19 -13.76 32.09 8.80
N ARG A 20 -14.42 32.93 9.62
CA ARG A 20 -13.94 34.29 9.91
C ARG A 20 -13.27 34.47 11.28
N HIS A 21 -13.38 33.50 12.19
CA HIS A 21 -12.82 33.63 13.54
C HIS A 21 -11.46 32.96 13.76
N TRP A 22 -11.03 32.06 12.87
CA TRP A 22 -9.73 31.38 13.00
C TRP A 22 -8.55 32.12 12.35
N PHE A 23 -8.82 33.12 11.51
CA PHE A 23 -7.78 33.90 10.81
C PHE A 23 -7.19 35.08 11.61
N LYS A 24 -7.55 35.27 12.89
CA LYS A 24 -7.19 36.47 13.66
C LYS A 24 -6.32 36.26 14.91
N LEU A 25 -5.78 35.05 15.13
CA LEU A 25 -5.02 34.73 16.34
C LEU A 25 -3.56 34.29 16.13
N LEU A 26 -2.97 34.62 14.99
CA LEU A 26 -1.52 34.51 14.79
C LEU A 26 -0.93 35.89 14.46
N ALA A 27 -0.94 36.75 15.47
CA ALA A 27 -0.17 37.97 15.47
C ALA A 27 1.20 37.71 16.11
N THR A 28 2.24 38.12 15.38
CA THR A 28 3.50 38.67 15.89
C THR A 28 4.44 37.73 16.66
N ARG A 29 5.36 37.10 15.92
CA ARG A 29 6.77 37.06 16.30
C ARG A 29 7.60 37.73 15.22
N SER A 30 7.83 39.02 15.41
CA SER A 30 8.87 39.77 14.71
C SER A 30 10.22 39.46 15.36
N ILE A 31 11.14 38.87 14.60
CA ILE A 31 12.57 38.87 14.92
C ILE A 31 13.27 39.53 13.74
N THR A 32 13.61 40.80 13.91
CA THR A 32 14.65 41.47 13.15
C THR A 32 16.00 41.06 13.72
N THR A 33 16.92 40.53 12.91
CA THR A 33 18.27 41.11 12.70
C THR A 33 19.10 40.30 11.70
N SER A 34 19.85 41.05 10.90
CA SER A 34 21.11 40.71 10.19
C SER A 34 21.07 39.67 9.07
N THR A 35 20.96 40.23 7.87
CA THR A 35 21.49 39.76 6.58
C THR A 35 22.88 39.14 6.67
N THR A 36 22.97 37.89 6.19
CA THR A 36 23.97 37.27 5.29
C THR A 36 24.34 35.85 5.79
N ASN A 37 24.02 34.83 4.96
CA ASN A 37 24.39 33.40 5.08
C ASN A 37 23.48 32.39 5.82
N PHE A 38 22.16 32.61 5.98
CA PHE A 38 21.28 31.68 6.73
C PHE A 38 20.27 30.83 5.92
N THR A 39 20.19 30.94 4.59
CA THR A 39 19.17 30.24 3.79
C THR A 39 19.37 28.72 3.70
N ASN A 40 20.62 28.22 3.71
CA ASN A 40 20.88 26.77 3.62
C ASN A 40 20.45 25.99 4.89
N ASN A 41 20.38 26.65 6.05
CA ASN A 41 20.02 25.99 7.31
C ASN A 41 18.50 25.80 7.48
N SER A 42 17.66 26.64 6.86
CA SER A 42 16.19 26.48 6.93
C SER A 42 15.71 25.34 6.03
N LEU A 43 16.20 25.26 4.79
CA LEU A 43 15.79 24.22 3.84
C LEU A 43 16.20 22.82 4.32
N VAL A 44 17.44 22.64 4.77
CA VAL A 44 17.91 21.35 5.31
C VAL A 44 17.15 20.97 6.57
N TYR A 45 16.76 21.95 7.41
CA TYR A 45 15.90 21.70 8.57
C TYR A 45 14.51 21.22 8.14
N ASN A 46 13.89 21.88 7.16
CA ASN A 46 12.55 21.54 6.65
C ASN A 46 12.52 20.16 5.99
N LEU A 47 13.57 19.78 5.25
CA LEU A 47 13.70 18.44 4.66
C LEU A 47 13.92 17.35 5.72
N ASN A 48 14.69 17.64 6.79
CA ASN A 48 14.81 16.71 7.92
C ASN A 48 13.50 16.60 8.72
N ASN A 49 12.76 17.70 8.85
CA ASN A 49 11.43 17.71 9.48
C ASN A 49 10.46 16.80 8.70
N TYR A 50 10.46 16.88 7.37
CA TYR A 50 9.70 15.97 6.50
C TYR A 50 10.07 14.51 6.78
N LYS A 51 11.37 14.17 6.75
CA LYS A 51 11.87 12.81 7.01
C LYS A 51 11.46 12.27 8.38
N SER A 52 11.46 13.13 9.40
CA SER A 52 11.03 12.74 10.75
C SER A 52 9.52 12.57 10.88
N SER A 53 8.74 13.31 10.09
CA SER A 53 7.28 13.27 10.11
C SER A 53 6.72 12.11 9.28
N PHE A 54 7.43 11.69 8.23
CA PHE A 54 6.98 10.65 7.28
C PHE A 54 8.05 9.58 7.05
N PRO A 55 8.29 8.67 8.01
CA PRO A 55 9.28 7.61 7.85
C PRO A 55 8.90 6.58 6.77
N GLU A 56 7.61 6.44 6.45
CA GLU A 56 7.09 5.50 5.44
C GLU A 56 7.41 5.90 3.98
N ASP A 57 7.71 7.18 3.74
CA ASP A 57 8.00 7.73 2.41
C ASP A 57 9.48 7.45 2.01
N PHE A 58 9.85 6.16 1.89
CA PHE A 58 11.24 5.70 1.69
C PHE A 58 11.96 6.38 0.51
N THR A 59 11.31 6.47 -0.66
CA THR A 59 11.91 7.02 -1.89
C THR A 59 12.22 8.51 -1.75
N VAL A 60 11.27 9.29 -1.23
CA VAL A 60 11.44 10.73 -0.97
C VAL A 60 12.53 10.94 0.08
N ASN A 61 12.56 10.12 1.13
CA ASN A 61 13.54 10.20 2.21
C ASN A 61 14.97 9.88 1.76
N GLU A 62 15.14 8.96 0.80
CA GLU A 62 16.43 8.70 0.15
C GLU A 62 16.90 9.89 -0.68
N ASP A 63 16.02 10.45 -1.51
CA ASP A 63 16.32 11.62 -2.35
C ASP A 63 16.67 12.84 -1.48
N ILE A 64 15.97 13.04 -0.36
CA ILE A 64 16.31 14.04 0.67
C ILE A 64 17.69 13.79 1.26
N SER A 65 18.01 12.54 1.61
CA SER A 65 19.31 12.20 2.22
C SER A 65 20.46 12.48 1.25
N LYS A 66 20.26 12.21 -0.05
CA LYS A 66 21.21 12.53 -1.12
C LYS A 66 21.38 14.02 -1.30
N TYR A 67 20.30 14.78 -1.34
CA TYR A 67 20.34 16.24 -1.39
C TYR A 67 21.13 16.83 -0.22
N ILE A 68 20.88 16.35 1.01
CA ILE A 68 21.61 16.81 2.21
C ILE A 68 23.10 16.46 2.14
N ASN A 69 23.46 15.27 1.65
CA ASN A 69 24.86 14.88 1.51
C ASN A 69 25.60 15.74 0.47
N LEU A 70 24.97 16.03 -0.67
CA LEU A 70 25.53 16.90 -1.71
C LEU A 70 25.81 18.30 -1.17
N ASN A 71 24.85 18.89 -0.45
CA ASN A 71 24.98 20.23 0.11
C ASN A 71 26.05 20.32 1.22
N LYS A 72 26.20 19.28 2.05
CA LYS A 72 27.24 19.23 3.10
C LYS A 72 28.66 19.24 2.54
N HIS A 73 28.88 18.55 1.42
CA HIS A 73 30.20 18.32 0.83
C HIS A 73 30.36 19.08 -0.49
N LYS A 74 29.82 20.31 -0.58
CA LYS A 74 29.81 21.11 -1.82
C LYS A 74 31.19 21.43 -2.41
N LEU A 75 32.23 21.44 -1.56
CA LEU A 75 33.61 21.78 -1.93
C LEU A 75 34.48 20.54 -2.19
N GLU A 76 33.97 19.34 -1.95
CA GLU A 76 34.70 18.08 -2.10
C GLU A 76 34.18 17.31 -3.32
N THR A 77 35.08 16.65 -4.06
CA THR A 77 34.70 15.73 -5.13
C THR A 77 34.03 14.49 -4.54
N GLN A 78 32.79 14.23 -4.93
CA GLN A 78 32.03 13.08 -4.47
C GLN A 78 31.94 12.01 -5.57
N SER A 79 31.78 10.74 -5.18
CA SER A 79 31.49 9.65 -6.12
C SER A 79 29.97 9.48 -6.28
N LEU A 80 29.44 9.85 -7.44
CA LEU A 80 28.03 9.78 -7.77
C LEU A 80 27.71 8.47 -8.49
N LYS A 81 26.69 7.74 -8.03
CA LYS A 81 26.23 6.50 -8.66
C LYS A 81 25.13 6.79 -9.69
N ILE A 82 25.38 6.47 -10.96
CA ILE A 82 24.45 6.64 -12.08
C ILE A 82 24.09 5.26 -12.64
N GLY A 83 22.79 5.02 -12.86
CA GLY A 83 22.31 3.77 -13.43
C GLY A 83 21.96 3.91 -14.91
N ILE A 84 22.33 2.92 -15.73
CA ILE A 84 21.88 2.80 -17.12
C ILE A 84 20.85 1.68 -17.20
N ILE A 85 19.64 2.00 -17.66
CA ILE A 85 18.56 1.06 -17.89
C ILE A 85 18.30 0.93 -19.39
N TYR A 86 18.03 -0.29 -19.84
CA TYR A 86 17.68 -0.57 -21.23
C TYR A 86 16.19 -0.87 -21.33
N ALA A 87 15.49 -0.15 -22.21
CA ALA A 87 14.03 -0.28 -22.37
C ALA A 87 13.60 -1.70 -22.79
N ASN A 88 14.36 -2.34 -23.67
CA ASN A 88 14.08 -3.68 -24.18
C ASN A 88 15.37 -4.51 -24.27
N LYS A 89 15.22 -5.84 -24.28
CA LYS A 89 16.34 -6.78 -24.48
C LYS A 89 17.04 -6.58 -25.83
N GLU A 90 16.29 -6.20 -26.86
CA GLU A 90 16.85 -5.86 -28.18
C GLU A 90 17.73 -4.61 -28.13
N THR A 91 17.29 -3.57 -27.44
CA THR A 91 18.10 -2.36 -27.23
C THR A 91 19.38 -2.69 -26.47
N LYS A 92 19.29 -3.56 -25.46
CA LYS A 92 20.47 -4.03 -24.72
C LYS A 92 21.48 -4.75 -25.61
N THR A 93 21.03 -5.59 -26.55
CA THR A 93 21.96 -6.34 -27.42
C THR A 93 22.57 -5.47 -28.52
N ASN A 94 21.81 -4.49 -29.02
CA ASN A 94 22.22 -3.68 -30.15
C ASN A 94 22.98 -2.41 -29.74
N SER A 95 22.69 -1.86 -28.55
CA SER A 95 23.34 -0.65 -28.07
C SER A 95 24.80 -0.92 -27.70
N LYS A 96 25.69 -0.07 -28.21
CA LYS A 96 27.12 -0.01 -27.85
C LYS A 96 27.45 1.24 -27.05
N LEU A 97 26.46 1.73 -26.29
CA LEU A 97 26.57 2.98 -25.54
C LEU A 97 27.71 2.94 -24.53
N ILE A 98 27.81 1.89 -23.71
CA ILE A 98 28.85 1.76 -22.67
C ILE A 98 30.23 1.73 -23.31
N GLU A 99 30.39 0.92 -24.35
CA GLU A 99 31.64 0.81 -25.10
C GLU A 99 32.05 2.15 -25.69
N ALA A 100 31.10 2.89 -26.26
CA ALA A 100 31.35 4.22 -26.81
C ALA A 100 31.63 5.28 -25.74
N LEU A 101 31.02 5.17 -24.55
CA LEU A 101 31.15 6.13 -23.45
C LEU A 101 32.46 5.93 -22.65
N MET A 102 32.87 4.68 -22.47
CA MET A 102 34.03 4.31 -21.65
C MET A 102 35.34 4.36 -22.43
N ALA A 103 35.29 4.28 -23.76
CA ALA A 103 36.48 4.29 -24.61
C ALA A 103 37.25 5.61 -24.49
N ASP A 104 38.57 5.50 -24.37
CA ASP A 104 39.48 6.61 -24.59
C ASP A 104 40.53 6.18 -25.63
N PRO A 105 40.24 6.37 -26.94
CA PRO A 105 41.11 5.91 -28.01
C PRO A 105 42.50 6.55 -27.99
N LEU A 106 42.66 7.68 -27.29
CA LEU A 106 43.92 8.42 -27.20
C LEU A 106 44.73 8.07 -25.95
N ALA A 107 44.15 7.33 -25.00
CA ALA A 107 44.84 6.88 -23.80
C ALA A 107 45.81 5.73 -24.10
N SER A 108 46.99 5.78 -23.47
CA SER A 108 47.97 4.71 -23.56
C SER A 108 47.43 3.42 -22.92
N GLY A 109 47.44 2.32 -23.68
CA GLY A 109 46.98 1.01 -23.18
C GLY A 109 45.47 0.79 -23.21
N ASN A 110 44.71 1.67 -23.90
CA ASN A 110 43.25 1.55 -24.03
C ASN A 110 42.77 0.21 -24.58
N GLU A 111 43.53 -0.40 -25.49
CA GLU A 111 43.25 -1.76 -26.02
C GLU A 111 42.98 -2.79 -24.91
N ILE A 112 43.74 -2.72 -23.80
CA ILE A 112 43.73 -3.73 -22.74
C ILE A 112 42.38 -3.76 -22.02
N TRP A 113 41.78 -2.60 -21.75
CA TRP A 113 40.49 -2.54 -21.07
C TRP A 113 39.32 -2.45 -22.04
N PHE A 114 39.48 -1.80 -23.19
CA PHE A 114 38.40 -1.67 -24.18
C PHE A 114 37.92 -3.04 -24.68
N ASP A 115 38.85 -3.96 -24.98
CA ASP A 115 38.50 -5.31 -25.41
C ASP A 115 37.75 -6.10 -24.33
N LYS A 116 38.07 -5.87 -23.05
CA LYS A 116 37.38 -6.50 -21.93
C LYS A 116 35.97 -5.95 -21.74
N ILE A 117 35.76 -4.64 -21.91
CA ILE A 117 34.45 -4.00 -21.84
C ILE A 117 33.56 -4.48 -23.00
N ALA A 118 34.12 -4.54 -24.21
CA ALA A 118 33.40 -4.95 -25.41
C ALA A 118 32.95 -6.43 -25.36
N ASN A 119 33.74 -7.30 -24.71
CA ASN A 119 33.47 -8.73 -24.60
C ASN A 119 32.82 -9.15 -23.27
N ARG A 120 32.30 -8.20 -22.47
CA ARG A 120 31.68 -8.49 -21.16
C ARG A 120 30.49 -9.44 -21.28
N LYS A 121 30.38 -10.37 -20.31
CA LYS A 121 29.32 -11.39 -20.27
C LYS A 121 28.09 -10.97 -19.45
N SER A 122 28.29 -10.10 -18.48
CA SER A 122 27.29 -9.59 -17.54
C SER A 122 27.22 -8.07 -17.60
N PHE A 123 26.23 -7.51 -16.90
CA PHE A 123 26.13 -6.07 -16.67
C PHE A 123 27.35 -5.58 -15.89
N GLY A 124 27.93 -4.46 -16.33
CA GLY A 124 29.15 -3.91 -15.76
C GLY A 124 28.90 -2.77 -14.77
N LYS A 125 29.76 -2.68 -13.76
CA LYS A 125 29.93 -1.52 -12.88
C LYS A 125 31.29 -0.89 -13.16
N PHE A 126 31.28 0.37 -13.59
CA PHE A 126 32.46 1.10 -14.04
C PHE A 126 32.85 2.17 -13.01
N VAL A 127 34.11 2.11 -12.56
CA VAL A 127 34.68 3.02 -11.56
C VAL A 127 36.00 3.57 -12.10
N TYR A 128 36.33 4.81 -11.77
CA TYR A 128 37.63 5.37 -12.13
C TYR A 128 38.76 4.67 -11.36
N ASN A 129 39.79 4.21 -12.08
CA ASN A 129 41.04 3.73 -11.49
C ASN A 129 42.20 4.08 -12.43
N ASP A 130 43.32 4.59 -11.89
CA ASP A 130 44.49 4.96 -12.71
C ASP A 130 45.12 3.75 -13.40
N ALA A 131 45.08 2.59 -12.74
CA ALA A 131 45.50 1.33 -13.30
C ALA A 131 44.27 0.47 -13.64
N PRO A 132 44.16 -0.09 -14.87
CA PRO A 132 43.02 -0.88 -15.25
C PRO A 132 42.95 -2.18 -14.44
N GLU A 133 41.91 -2.31 -13.62
CA GLU A 133 41.61 -3.49 -12.82
C GLU A 133 40.24 -4.02 -13.26
N VAL A 134 40.19 -5.27 -13.72
CA VAL A 134 38.97 -5.88 -14.24
C VAL A 134 38.71 -7.17 -13.51
N ASP A 135 37.59 -7.21 -12.78
CA ASP A 135 37.06 -8.41 -12.19
C ASP A 135 35.92 -8.94 -13.06
N GLU A 136 36.25 -9.94 -13.89
CA GLU A 136 35.30 -10.54 -14.84
C GLU A 136 34.19 -11.36 -14.15
N GLU A 137 34.39 -11.81 -12.90
CA GLU A 137 33.40 -12.60 -12.17
C GLU A 137 32.33 -11.73 -11.52
N SER A 138 32.74 -10.60 -10.91
CA SER A 138 31.81 -9.64 -10.31
C SER A 138 31.24 -8.63 -11.31
N GLY A 139 31.89 -8.45 -12.48
CA GLY A 139 31.51 -7.44 -13.47
C GLY A 139 31.94 -6.03 -13.07
N GLU A 140 32.90 -5.87 -12.16
CA GLU A 140 33.46 -4.58 -11.78
C GLU A 140 34.69 -4.22 -12.65
N PHE A 141 34.67 -3.02 -13.22
CA PHE A 141 35.67 -2.49 -14.12
C PHE A 141 36.22 -1.17 -13.55
N GLY A 142 37.41 -1.21 -12.96
CA GLY A 142 38.20 -0.04 -12.61
C GLY A 142 39.02 0.40 -13.81
N ILE A 143 38.66 1.51 -14.47
CA ILE A 143 39.31 1.94 -15.72
C ILE A 143 39.70 3.43 -15.69
N PRO A 144 40.79 3.84 -16.37
CA PRO A 144 41.23 5.22 -16.43
C PRO A 144 40.45 6.02 -17.49
N SER A 145 39.12 5.90 -17.49
CA SER A 145 38.28 6.61 -18.46
C SER A 145 38.01 8.06 -17.99
N PRO A 146 38.29 9.09 -18.82
CA PRO A 146 38.12 10.49 -18.44
C PRO A 146 36.69 10.85 -18.01
N ILE A 147 35.68 10.14 -18.52
CA ILE A 147 34.28 10.40 -18.15
C ILE A 147 34.00 10.05 -16.68
N LEU A 148 34.73 9.09 -16.10
CA LEU A 148 34.50 8.60 -14.74
C LEU A 148 35.13 9.49 -13.67
N SER A 149 36.19 10.24 -13.98
CA SER A 149 36.78 11.19 -13.02
C SER A 149 36.36 12.63 -13.31
N GLY A 150 35.90 13.34 -12.28
CA GLY A 150 35.60 14.76 -12.38
C GLY A 150 36.83 15.63 -12.70
N ASN A 151 38.02 15.17 -12.33
CA ASN A 151 39.27 15.91 -12.57
C ASN A 151 39.73 15.84 -14.03
N TYR A 152 39.54 14.69 -14.67
CA TYR A 152 40.00 14.41 -16.03
C TYR A 152 38.92 14.57 -17.09
N ARG A 153 37.64 14.72 -16.70
CA ARG A 153 36.53 14.91 -17.64
C ARG A 153 36.73 16.13 -18.52
N ASN A 154 36.40 15.97 -19.80
CA ASN A 154 36.52 17.02 -20.81
C ASN A 154 35.75 18.28 -20.40
N LYS A 155 36.49 19.38 -20.26
CA LYS A 155 35.93 20.70 -20.01
C LYS A 155 35.52 21.32 -21.34
N PHE A 156 34.29 21.03 -21.76
CA PHE A 156 33.66 21.79 -22.86
C PHE A 156 33.59 23.28 -22.49
N GLN A 157 33.41 24.19 -23.46
CA GLN A 157 33.53 25.67 -23.33
C GLN A 157 32.72 26.36 -22.19
N GLN A 158 31.98 25.61 -21.37
CA GLN A 158 31.26 26.09 -20.20
C GLN A 158 32.19 26.13 -18.96
N GLN A 159 32.03 27.16 -18.13
CA GLN A 159 32.70 27.23 -16.82
C GLN A 159 32.11 26.14 -15.91
N ILE A 160 32.84 25.05 -15.75
CA ILE A 160 32.44 23.92 -14.91
C ILE A 160 32.96 24.17 -13.49
N GLU A 161 32.06 24.21 -12.50
CA GLU A 161 32.38 24.05 -11.09
C GLU A 161 32.99 22.65 -10.83
N ILE A 162 33.50 22.39 -9.63
CA ILE A 162 34.13 21.11 -9.25
C ILE A 162 33.25 19.92 -9.72
N ALA A 163 33.75 19.14 -10.68
CA ALA A 163 33.03 18.01 -11.23
C ALA A 163 33.19 16.79 -10.32
N ASN A 164 32.11 16.04 -10.17
CA ASN A 164 32.09 14.83 -9.35
C ASN A 164 32.58 13.60 -10.12
N ASP A 165 33.16 12.65 -9.39
CA ASP A 165 33.52 11.33 -9.91
C ASP A 165 32.25 10.49 -10.09
N LEU A 166 32.25 9.58 -11.08
CA LEU A 166 31.08 8.79 -11.45
C LEU A 166 31.35 7.31 -11.30
N ILE A 167 30.35 6.62 -10.75
CA ILE A 167 30.21 5.19 -10.78
C ILE A 167 29.03 4.91 -11.71
N ILE A 168 29.31 4.34 -12.89
CA ILE A 168 28.28 4.03 -13.87
C ILE A 168 27.99 2.53 -13.79
N GLU A 169 26.74 2.15 -13.58
CA GLU A 169 26.33 0.75 -13.47
C GLU A 169 25.18 0.45 -14.42
N GLU A 170 25.29 -0.65 -15.17
CA GLU A 170 24.18 -1.16 -15.95
C GLU A 170 23.19 -1.90 -15.01
N VAL A 171 21.98 -1.38 -14.87
CA VAL A 171 21.02 -1.86 -13.87
C VAL A 171 20.33 -3.13 -14.37
N SER A 172 20.48 -4.21 -13.62
CA SER A 172 19.86 -5.51 -13.92
C SER A 172 18.42 -5.63 -13.43
N ASP A 173 18.12 -5.08 -12.24
CA ASP A 173 16.81 -5.08 -11.61
C ASP A 173 16.29 -3.65 -11.45
N VAL A 174 15.25 -3.32 -12.22
CA VAL A 174 14.62 -2.00 -12.27
C VAL A 174 13.79 -1.73 -11.01
N THR A 175 13.58 -2.72 -10.14
CA THR A 175 12.77 -2.56 -8.92
C THR A 175 13.52 -1.90 -7.77
N ASN A 176 14.86 -2.00 -7.72
CA ASN A 176 15.68 -1.38 -6.67
C ASN A 176 16.55 -0.25 -7.22
N THR A 177 15.94 0.92 -7.39
CA THR A 177 16.63 2.13 -7.89
C THR A 177 16.97 3.13 -6.77
N GLY A 178 16.93 2.69 -5.51
CA GLY A 178 17.14 3.53 -4.34
C GLY A 178 18.51 4.20 -4.33
N ASP A 179 19.55 3.43 -4.63
CA ASP A 179 20.96 3.85 -4.54
C ASP A 179 21.38 4.85 -5.62
N TYR A 180 20.77 4.84 -6.80
CA TYR A 180 21.17 5.69 -7.93
C TYR A 180 20.68 7.13 -7.77
N ILE A 181 21.54 8.09 -8.10
CA ILE A 181 21.19 9.50 -8.06
C ILE A 181 20.25 9.84 -9.20
N PHE A 182 20.58 9.44 -10.43
CA PHE A 182 19.70 9.51 -11.58
C PHE A 182 19.93 8.31 -12.51
N LEU A 183 18.95 8.08 -13.37
CA LEU A 183 18.95 7.00 -14.35
C LEU A 183 19.02 7.55 -15.78
N ILE A 184 19.74 6.83 -16.64
CA ILE A 184 19.80 7.04 -18.08
C ILE A 184 19.03 5.89 -18.74
N ASN A 185 17.93 6.21 -19.41
CA ASN A 185 17.09 5.25 -20.10
C ASN A 185 17.46 5.15 -21.58
N VAL A 186 17.89 3.98 -22.04
CA VAL A 186 18.30 3.73 -23.42
C VAL A 186 17.20 3.00 -24.17
N SER A 187 16.65 3.62 -25.20
CA SER A 187 15.60 3.04 -26.06
C SER A 187 15.96 3.15 -27.55
N ASN A 188 15.42 2.24 -28.36
CA ASN A 188 15.52 2.31 -29.82
C ASN A 188 14.41 3.17 -30.45
N GLU A 189 13.28 3.29 -29.75
CA GLU A 189 12.07 3.98 -30.20
C GLU A 189 11.60 5.00 -29.16
N LEU A 190 10.91 6.03 -29.65
CA LEU A 190 10.15 7.00 -28.86
C LEU A 190 8.84 6.36 -28.36
N LYS A 191 8.96 5.35 -27.51
CA LYS A 191 7.82 4.77 -26.79
C LYS A 191 7.90 5.14 -25.33
N ASN A 192 6.76 5.52 -24.75
CA ASN A 192 6.63 5.63 -23.31
C ASN A 192 6.79 4.21 -22.73
N THR A 193 7.90 3.98 -22.06
CA THR A 193 8.12 2.77 -21.26
C THR A 193 7.26 2.85 -20.00
N ASP A 194 6.46 1.81 -19.75
CA ASP A 194 5.61 1.68 -18.55
C ASP A 194 6.47 1.30 -17.32
N TYR A 195 7.37 2.20 -16.91
CA TYR A 195 8.11 2.04 -15.66
C TYR A 195 7.23 2.41 -14.45
N HIS A 196 7.53 1.80 -13.30
CA HIS A 196 6.96 2.24 -12.02
C HIS A 196 7.24 3.72 -11.78
N LYS A 197 6.34 4.42 -11.09
CA LYS A 197 6.41 5.88 -10.89
C LYS A 197 7.75 6.33 -10.29
N ASP A 198 8.27 5.57 -9.32
CA ASP A 198 9.53 5.89 -8.65
C ASP A 198 10.73 5.89 -9.60
N VAL A 199 10.77 4.91 -10.51
CA VAL A 199 11.82 4.78 -11.52
C VAL A 199 11.68 5.91 -12.54
N LYS A 200 10.45 6.20 -12.97
CA LYS A 200 10.15 7.28 -13.93
C LYS A 200 10.63 8.64 -13.43
N ASN A 201 10.42 8.93 -12.15
CA ASN A 201 10.84 10.19 -11.55
C ASN A 201 12.37 10.31 -11.40
N LYS A 202 13.11 9.20 -11.38
CA LYS A 202 14.58 9.16 -11.35
C LYS A 202 15.25 9.20 -12.73
N ILE A 203 14.49 9.05 -13.83
CA ILE A 203 15.05 9.14 -15.19
C ILE A 203 15.29 10.61 -15.53
N LEU A 204 16.57 10.97 -15.64
CA LEU A 204 16.99 12.31 -16.04
C LEU A 204 17.26 12.37 -17.55
N LEU A 205 17.85 11.33 -18.12
CA LEU A 205 18.24 11.29 -19.54
C LEU A 205 17.55 10.12 -20.24
N ASN A 206 16.84 10.41 -21.32
CA ASN A 206 16.35 9.43 -22.28
C ASN A 206 17.24 9.48 -23.52
N VAL A 207 17.92 8.38 -23.79
CA VAL A 207 18.85 8.22 -24.90
C VAL A 207 18.19 7.36 -25.96
N LEU A 208 17.85 7.97 -27.09
CA LEU A 208 17.33 7.26 -28.27
C LEU A 208 18.52 6.77 -29.10
N ASP A 209 18.84 5.49 -29.00
CA ASP A 209 19.96 4.85 -29.70
C ASP A 209 19.45 4.04 -30.88
N ASN A 210 19.58 4.60 -32.09
CA ASN A 210 19.20 3.92 -33.32
C ASN A 210 20.08 4.34 -34.52
N CYS A 211 20.01 3.56 -35.60
CA CYS A 211 20.78 3.82 -36.81
C CYS A 211 20.14 4.86 -37.75
N GLU A 212 19.03 5.48 -37.36
CA GLU A 212 18.38 6.51 -38.17
C GLU A 212 19.17 7.82 -38.10
N PHE A 213 18.69 8.86 -38.79
CA PHE A 213 19.34 10.18 -38.80
C PHE A 213 19.66 10.69 -37.38
N THR A 214 20.94 10.96 -37.11
CA THR A 214 21.46 11.60 -35.90
C THR A 214 21.98 13.00 -36.20
N PRO A 215 21.75 13.99 -35.32
CA PRO A 215 22.32 15.32 -35.51
C PRO A 215 23.84 15.29 -35.31
N HIS A 216 24.56 16.15 -36.01
CA HIS A 216 26.01 16.27 -35.83
C HIS A 216 26.33 17.00 -34.52
N SER A 217 27.23 16.45 -33.70
CA SER A 217 27.84 17.20 -32.58
C SER A 217 29.36 17.11 -32.59
N SER A 218 29.99 18.18 -32.13
CA SER A 218 31.43 18.27 -31.88
C SER A 218 31.68 18.88 -30.51
N GLU A 219 32.90 18.88 -30.00
CA GLU A 219 33.23 19.51 -28.72
C GLU A 219 32.82 21.00 -28.64
N SER A 220 32.87 21.72 -29.76
CA SER A 220 32.54 23.15 -29.87
C SER A 220 31.07 23.45 -30.16
N THR A 221 30.27 22.46 -30.57
CA THR A 221 28.82 22.69 -30.77
C THR A 221 28.14 23.12 -29.46
N PRO A 222 27.20 24.08 -29.49
CA PRO A 222 26.45 24.44 -28.29
C PRO A 222 25.54 23.28 -27.86
N VAL A 223 25.27 23.19 -26.55
CA VAL A 223 24.33 22.20 -26.01
C VAL A 223 22.90 22.53 -26.45
N THR A 224 22.15 21.49 -26.78
CA THR A 224 20.76 21.49 -27.28
C THR A 224 19.74 21.28 -26.17
N PHE A 225 20.15 20.72 -25.03
CA PHE A 225 19.26 20.52 -23.89
C PHE A 225 19.00 21.83 -23.13
N ALA A 226 17.74 22.06 -22.75
CA ALA A 226 17.35 23.20 -21.94
C ALA A 226 17.88 23.03 -20.51
N THR A 227 18.18 24.12 -19.81
CA THR A 227 18.56 24.11 -18.38
C THR A 227 17.39 23.76 -17.45
N SER A 228 16.36 23.09 -17.96
CA SER A 228 15.17 22.75 -17.19
C SER A 228 15.39 21.50 -16.34
N SER A 229 14.72 21.46 -15.19
CA SER A 229 14.69 20.35 -14.23
C SER A 229 13.90 19.12 -14.70
N HIS A 230 13.64 18.97 -16.00
CA HIS A 230 12.82 17.90 -16.58
C HIS A 230 13.70 16.81 -17.20
N SER A 231 13.12 15.65 -17.55
CA SER A 231 13.83 14.61 -18.29
C SER A 231 14.20 15.08 -19.70
N HIS A 232 15.46 14.91 -20.11
CA HIS A 232 15.96 15.33 -21.42
C HIS A 232 16.00 14.16 -22.40
N LEU A 233 15.81 14.44 -23.69
CA LEU A 233 15.89 13.46 -24.76
C LEU A 233 17.10 13.77 -25.63
N ILE A 234 17.99 12.79 -25.79
CA ILE A 234 19.18 12.88 -26.64
C ILE A 234 19.13 11.73 -27.64
N LYS A 235 19.29 12.03 -28.93
CA LYS A 235 19.38 11.01 -29.98
C LYS A 235 20.84 10.73 -30.30
N ILE A 236 21.24 9.45 -30.28
CA ILE A 236 22.61 9.02 -30.59
C ILE A 236 22.59 7.80 -31.52
N ASN A 237 23.75 7.51 -32.10
CA ASN A 237 24.01 6.27 -32.81
C ASN A 237 25.31 5.66 -32.24
N SER A 238 25.17 4.89 -31.16
CA SER A 238 26.31 4.31 -30.45
C SER A 238 27.09 3.32 -31.31
N GLN A 239 26.43 2.65 -32.26
CA GLN A 239 27.06 1.69 -33.16
C GLN A 239 28.03 2.38 -34.14
N LEU A 240 27.70 3.59 -34.60
CA LEU A 240 28.59 4.38 -35.45
C LEU A 240 29.83 4.83 -34.68
N ALA A 241 29.65 5.33 -33.46
CA ALA A 241 30.75 5.69 -32.56
C ALA A 241 31.67 4.50 -32.30
N TYR A 242 31.09 3.35 -31.93
CA TYR A 242 31.83 2.11 -31.67
C TYR A 242 32.67 1.67 -32.89
N LYS A 243 32.11 1.72 -34.11
CA LYS A 243 32.86 1.39 -35.33
C LYS A 243 34.07 2.31 -35.52
N GLY A 244 33.86 3.62 -35.40
CA GLY A 244 34.96 4.59 -35.51
C GLY A 244 36.07 4.36 -34.48
N ILE A 245 35.68 4.08 -33.23
CA ILE A 245 36.61 3.77 -32.14
C ILE A 245 37.39 2.49 -32.43
N THR A 246 36.72 1.40 -32.81
CA THR A 246 37.39 0.12 -33.12
C THR A 246 38.35 0.25 -34.30
N GLU A 247 37.99 1.04 -35.31
CA GLU A 247 38.84 1.24 -36.47
C GLU A 247 40.09 2.06 -36.12
N PHE A 248 39.93 3.10 -35.30
CA PHE A 248 41.05 3.87 -34.76
C PHE A 248 42.00 3.03 -33.91
N ILE A 249 41.46 2.19 -33.02
CA ILE A 249 42.30 1.29 -32.21
C ILE A 249 43.08 0.31 -33.10
N SER A 250 42.47 -0.22 -34.16
CA SER A 250 43.12 -1.21 -35.03
C SER A 250 44.13 -0.64 -36.04
N LYS A 251 43.91 0.58 -36.55
CA LYS A 251 44.68 1.18 -37.65
C LYS A 251 45.42 2.46 -37.24
N ASP A 252 45.24 2.91 -36.01
CA ASP A 252 45.82 4.12 -35.43
C ASP A 252 45.57 5.35 -36.34
N VAL A 253 46.55 6.23 -36.48
CA VAL A 253 46.52 7.49 -37.24
C VAL A 253 45.88 7.36 -38.65
N MET A 254 45.97 6.20 -39.30
CA MET A 254 45.41 5.98 -40.65
C MET A 254 43.87 6.04 -40.68
N ALA A 255 43.20 5.87 -39.54
CA ALA A 255 41.74 5.92 -39.41
C ALA A 255 41.23 7.22 -38.75
N THR A 256 42.08 8.24 -38.59
CA THR A 256 41.73 9.49 -37.90
C THR A 256 40.50 10.19 -38.50
N ASP A 257 40.45 10.33 -39.82
CA ASP A 257 39.32 10.98 -40.49
C ASP A 257 38.01 10.20 -40.28
N THR A 258 38.09 8.87 -40.34
CA THR A 258 36.94 7.98 -40.11
C THR A 258 36.47 8.03 -38.67
N PHE A 259 37.40 8.09 -37.72
CA PHE A 259 37.11 8.26 -36.30
C PHE A 259 36.41 9.58 -36.01
N ILE A 260 36.99 10.71 -36.45
CA ILE A 260 36.42 12.04 -36.22
C ILE A 260 35.02 12.12 -36.82
N ASN A 261 34.84 11.72 -38.08
CA ASN A 261 33.53 11.74 -38.74
C ASN A 261 32.52 10.83 -38.02
N SER A 262 32.92 9.63 -37.60
CA SER A 262 32.03 8.72 -36.88
C SER A 262 31.62 9.26 -35.51
N MET A 263 32.54 9.91 -34.79
CA MET A 263 32.24 10.55 -33.50
C MET A 263 31.36 11.78 -33.67
N THR A 264 31.55 12.58 -34.72
CA THR A 264 30.72 13.75 -34.97
C THR A 264 29.32 13.39 -35.42
N ASP A 265 29.20 12.38 -36.27
CA ASP A 265 27.93 11.99 -36.89
C ASP A 265 27.09 11.09 -35.96
N SER A 266 27.71 10.46 -34.96
CA SER A 266 27.03 9.61 -33.96
C SER A 266 26.34 10.39 -32.84
N ASN A 267 26.59 11.70 -32.76
CA ASN A 267 26.12 12.60 -31.72
C ASN A 267 26.59 12.28 -30.27
N ILE A 268 27.62 11.45 -30.09
CA ILE A 268 28.03 11.01 -28.74
C ILE A 268 28.58 12.16 -27.87
N TYR A 269 29.10 13.22 -28.49
CA TYR A 269 29.57 14.43 -27.79
C TYR A 269 28.43 15.17 -27.06
N GLU A 270 27.20 15.10 -27.55
CA GLU A 270 26.05 15.68 -26.86
C GLU A 270 25.77 14.93 -25.54
N LEU A 271 25.89 13.60 -25.55
CA LEU A 271 25.75 12.79 -24.34
C LEU A 271 26.88 13.07 -23.34
N TYR A 272 28.13 13.20 -23.80
CA TYR A 272 29.24 13.59 -22.94
C TYR A 272 29.01 14.95 -22.27
N LYS A 273 28.50 15.94 -23.01
CA LYS A 273 28.14 17.25 -22.46
C LYS A 273 27.00 17.16 -21.47
N ALA A 274 25.97 16.36 -21.76
CA ALA A 274 24.83 16.17 -20.87
C ALA A 274 25.27 15.54 -19.54
N ILE A 275 26.01 14.44 -19.58
CA ILE A 275 26.54 13.80 -18.36
C ILE A 275 27.42 14.80 -17.60
N ASN A 276 28.28 15.55 -18.27
CA ASN A 276 29.12 16.55 -17.61
C ASN A 276 28.30 17.67 -16.95
N TRP A 277 27.23 18.14 -17.59
CA TRP A 277 26.36 19.18 -17.05
C TRP A 277 25.56 18.70 -15.83
N PHE A 278 24.89 17.55 -15.95
CA PHE A 278 24.00 17.04 -14.91
C PHE A 278 24.72 16.42 -13.70
N THR A 279 26.04 16.25 -13.78
CA THR A 279 26.85 15.74 -12.67
C THR A 279 27.47 16.85 -11.82
N GLN A 280 27.28 18.11 -12.23
CA GLN A 280 27.64 19.27 -11.42
C GLN A 280 26.74 19.34 -10.19
N THR A 281 27.35 19.62 -9.03
CA THR A 281 26.64 19.67 -7.75
C THR A 281 25.49 20.66 -7.77
N SER A 282 25.68 21.85 -8.36
CA SER A 282 24.65 22.90 -8.44
C SER A 282 23.43 22.48 -9.27
N VAL A 283 23.64 21.89 -10.45
CA VAL A 283 22.55 21.39 -11.33
C VAL A 283 21.82 20.22 -10.66
N LEU A 284 22.57 19.32 -10.03
CA LEU A 284 22.01 18.15 -9.39
C LEU A 284 21.17 18.50 -8.15
N GLU A 285 21.62 19.49 -7.35
CA GLU A 285 20.86 20.05 -6.23
C GLU A 285 19.50 20.58 -6.68
N GLU A 286 19.46 21.37 -7.76
CA GLU A 286 18.22 21.92 -8.31
C GLU A 286 17.27 20.83 -8.81
N TRP A 287 17.80 19.84 -9.54
CA TRP A 287 17.02 18.72 -10.05
C TRP A 287 16.45 17.85 -8.92
N LEU A 288 17.26 17.48 -7.93
CA LEU A 288 16.81 16.70 -6.77
C LEU A 288 15.73 17.46 -5.97
N LEU A 289 15.93 18.76 -5.74
CA LEU A 289 14.95 19.58 -5.04
C LEU A 289 13.62 19.66 -5.81
N HIS A 290 13.69 19.82 -7.14
CA HIS A 290 12.50 19.81 -8.00
C HIS A 290 11.77 18.46 -7.93
N ASN A 291 12.50 17.34 -7.97
CA ASN A 291 11.93 16.01 -7.86
C ASN A 291 11.26 15.77 -6.51
N ILE A 292 11.92 16.13 -5.40
CA ILE A 292 11.36 16.04 -4.05
C ILE A 292 10.04 16.85 -3.98
N LYS A 293 10.05 18.10 -4.47
CA LYS A 293 8.85 18.95 -4.50
C LYS A 293 7.73 18.32 -5.34
N SER A 294 8.07 17.77 -6.50
CA SER A 294 7.12 17.12 -7.41
C SER A 294 6.49 15.88 -6.79
N GLN A 295 7.30 15.00 -6.19
CA GLN A 295 6.85 13.80 -5.49
C GLN A 295 5.93 14.16 -4.30
N ILE A 296 6.33 15.11 -3.45
CA ILE A 296 5.49 15.57 -2.34
C ILE A 296 4.16 16.14 -2.86
N LYS A 297 4.19 16.91 -3.95
CA LYS A 297 2.98 17.46 -4.57
C LYS A 297 2.07 16.38 -5.15
N GLU A 298 2.63 15.35 -5.78
CA GLU A 298 1.87 14.20 -6.30
C GLU A 298 1.21 13.42 -5.15
N GLN A 299 1.94 13.16 -4.07
CA GLN A 299 1.41 12.52 -2.87
C GLN A 299 0.28 13.35 -2.24
N ILE A 300 0.43 14.67 -2.13
CA ILE A 300 -0.63 15.57 -1.67
C ILE A 300 -1.84 15.48 -2.60
N SER A 301 -1.65 15.49 -3.93
CA SER A 301 -2.77 15.42 -4.87
C SER A 301 -3.54 14.09 -4.81
N THR A 302 -2.84 12.99 -4.57
CA THR A 302 -3.46 11.67 -4.39
C THR A 302 -4.19 11.60 -3.05
N ALA A 303 -3.63 12.22 -2.01
CA ALA A 303 -4.23 12.30 -0.69
C ALA A 303 -5.31 13.40 -0.56
N ALA A 304 -5.41 14.33 -1.54
CA ALA A 304 -6.40 15.42 -1.58
C ALA A 304 -7.80 14.98 -2.03
N ALA A 305 -7.97 13.70 -2.36
CA ALA A 305 -9.27 13.04 -2.49
C ALA A 305 -9.61 12.13 -1.27
N PRO A 306 -9.34 12.52 -0.01
CA PRO A 306 -9.62 11.65 1.13
C PRO A 306 -11.14 11.54 1.35
N GLU A 307 -11.89 12.57 0.94
CA GLU A 307 -13.36 12.57 0.93
C GLU A 307 -13.91 11.52 -0.04
N GLU A 308 -13.35 11.40 -1.26
CA GLU A 308 -13.78 10.40 -2.25
C GLU A 308 -13.46 8.97 -1.77
N ILE A 309 -12.30 8.76 -1.16
CA ILE A 309 -11.91 7.46 -0.58
C ILE A 309 -12.83 7.09 0.58
N ASN A 310 -13.17 8.05 1.44
CA ASN A 310 -14.12 7.83 2.53
C ASN A 310 -15.55 7.61 2.03
N ASP A 311 -15.98 8.27 0.95
CA ASP A 311 -17.28 8.03 0.32
C ASP A 311 -17.39 6.61 -0.24
N ILE A 312 -16.32 6.08 -0.84
CA ILE A 312 -16.24 4.68 -1.27
C ILE A 312 -16.35 3.75 -0.07
N SER A 313 -15.60 4.01 1.00
CA SER A 313 -15.68 3.24 2.25
C SER A 313 -17.09 3.27 2.86
N ASN A 314 -17.74 4.43 2.90
CA ASN A 314 -19.12 4.59 3.38
C ASN A 314 -20.12 3.81 2.51
N MET A 315 -19.93 3.80 1.19
CA MET A 315 -20.76 3.00 0.28
C MET A 315 -20.59 1.49 0.53
N GLU A 316 -19.37 1.04 0.81
CA GLU A 316 -19.09 -0.34 1.16
C GLU A 316 -19.68 -0.74 2.52
N ILE A 317 -19.63 0.15 3.51
CA ILE A 317 -20.29 -0.04 4.81
C ILE A 317 -21.82 -0.11 4.65
N ALA A 318 -22.40 0.70 3.75
CA ALA A 318 -23.82 0.62 3.43
C ALA A 318 -24.19 -0.74 2.81
N ARG A 319 -23.39 -1.23 1.85
CA ARG A 319 -23.57 -2.57 1.26
C ARG A 319 -23.43 -3.68 2.30
N PHE A 320 -22.49 -3.53 3.24
CA PHE A 320 -22.35 -4.45 4.37
C PHE A 320 -23.60 -4.48 5.25
N THR A 321 -24.17 -3.31 5.53
CA THR A 321 -25.41 -3.18 6.29
C THR A 321 -26.55 -3.96 5.63
N ASP A 322 -26.68 -3.87 4.31
CA ASP A 322 -27.68 -4.63 3.55
C ASP A 322 -27.41 -6.15 3.63
N LEU A 323 -26.17 -6.57 3.38
CA LEU A 323 -25.77 -7.99 3.43
C LEU A 323 -26.06 -8.61 4.79
N VAL A 324 -25.71 -7.91 5.86
CA VAL A 324 -25.94 -8.31 7.24
C VAL A 324 -27.43 -8.45 7.54
N ASN A 325 -28.24 -7.48 7.11
CA ASN A 325 -29.68 -7.52 7.30
C ASN A 325 -30.32 -8.68 6.53
N THR A 326 -29.87 -8.93 5.31
CA THR A 326 -30.29 -10.08 4.50
C THR A 326 -29.89 -11.39 5.17
N GLU A 327 -28.65 -11.54 5.64
CA GLU A 327 -28.22 -12.76 6.35
C GLU A 327 -29.03 -12.98 7.64
N LEU A 328 -29.32 -11.92 8.40
CA LEU A 328 -30.12 -12.02 9.62
C LEU A 328 -31.57 -12.45 9.32
N GLN A 329 -32.23 -11.80 8.38
CA GLN A 329 -33.67 -11.99 8.12
C GLN A 329 -33.96 -13.21 7.25
N ASP A 330 -33.18 -13.44 6.19
CA ASP A 330 -33.50 -14.42 5.16
C ASP A 330 -32.77 -15.75 5.37
N GLU A 331 -31.64 -15.75 6.09
CA GLU A 331 -30.89 -16.97 6.38
C GLU A 331 -30.97 -17.38 7.86
N PHE A 332 -30.48 -16.54 8.78
CA PHE A 332 -30.26 -16.92 10.17
C PHE A 332 -31.56 -17.18 10.93
N LYS A 333 -32.50 -16.22 10.93
CA LYS A 333 -33.81 -16.37 11.57
C LYS A 333 -34.56 -17.62 11.09
N PRO A 334 -34.81 -17.83 9.78
CA PRO A 334 -35.58 -18.98 9.33
C PRO A 334 -34.85 -20.30 9.55
N LYS A 335 -33.52 -20.37 9.36
CA LYS A 335 -32.75 -21.60 9.64
C LYS A 335 -32.80 -21.96 11.13
N THR A 336 -32.65 -20.99 12.01
CA THR A 336 -32.70 -21.20 13.47
C THR A 336 -34.10 -21.64 13.90
N THR A 337 -35.14 -20.93 13.48
CA THR A 337 -36.53 -21.30 13.79
C THR A 337 -36.86 -22.71 13.27
N LYS A 338 -36.46 -23.04 12.04
CA LYS A 338 -36.65 -24.38 11.46
C LYS A 338 -35.88 -25.47 12.22
N PHE A 339 -34.68 -25.17 12.70
CA PHE A 339 -33.90 -26.09 13.52
C PHE A 339 -34.62 -26.40 14.83
N PHE A 340 -35.07 -25.38 15.57
CA PHE A 340 -35.82 -25.57 16.82
C PHE A 340 -37.13 -26.33 16.59
N HIS A 341 -37.87 -26.01 15.52
CA HIS A 341 -39.13 -26.69 15.19
C HIS A 341 -38.97 -28.13 14.68
N LYS A 342 -37.81 -28.53 14.13
CA LYS A 342 -37.62 -29.88 13.56
C LYS A 342 -36.80 -30.79 14.47
N ASN A 343 -35.74 -30.26 15.05
CA ASN A 343 -34.74 -31.03 15.80
C ASN A 343 -35.00 -30.97 17.31
N LEU A 344 -35.60 -29.89 17.80
CA LEU A 344 -35.92 -29.67 19.22
C LEU A 344 -37.42 -29.60 19.46
N ILE A 345 -38.17 -30.53 18.87
CA ILE A 345 -39.61 -30.66 19.15
C ILE A 345 -39.78 -31.16 20.58
N TRP A 346 -40.81 -30.68 21.29
CA TRP A 346 -41.09 -31.01 22.69
C TRP A 346 -41.03 -32.51 23.01
N TRP A 347 -41.51 -33.39 22.12
CA TRP A 347 -41.50 -34.83 22.37
C TRP A 347 -40.09 -35.41 22.31
N LYS A 348 -39.17 -34.76 21.58
CA LYS A 348 -37.76 -35.18 21.50
C LYS A 348 -37.00 -34.93 22.79
N LEU A 349 -37.44 -33.98 23.61
CA LEU A 349 -36.82 -33.68 24.90
C LEU A 349 -36.85 -34.89 25.85
N TYR A 350 -37.85 -35.76 25.73
CA TYR A 350 -37.99 -36.94 26.58
C TYR A 350 -36.93 -38.01 26.35
N TYR A 351 -36.32 -38.09 25.16
CA TYR A 351 -35.29 -39.09 24.85
C TYR A 351 -33.92 -38.48 24.52
N LYS A 352 -33.85 -37.18 24.20
CA LYS A 352 -32.61 -36.45 23.88
C LYS A 352 -32.16 -35.47 24.97
N ASN A 353 -32.72 -35.53 26.18
CA ASN A 353 -32.52 -34.55 27.25
C ASN A 353 -31.06 -34.11 27.44
N ASP A 354 -30.11 -35.05 27.47
CA ASP A 354 -28.69 -34.76 27.72
C ASP A 354 -27.94 -34.22 26.50
N ASN A 355 -28.49 -34.38 25.29
CA ASN A 355 -27.85 -34.00 24.02
C ASN A 355 -28.36 -32.67 23.44
N VAL A 356 -29.36 -32.05 24.07
CA VAL A 356 -29.95 -30.78 23.60
C VAL A 356 -28.89 -29.67 23.54
N GLU A 357 -28.05 -29.55 24.57
CA GLU A 357 -26.95 -28.58 24.59
C GLU A 357 -25.97 -28.78 23.43
N TYR A 358 -25.53 -30.01 23.17
CA TYR A 358 -24.59 -30.32 22.10
C TYR A 358 -25.18 -30.05 20.72
N ASP A 359 -26.42 -30.48 20.48
CA ASP A 359 -27.14 -30.25 19.22
C ASP A 359 -27.26 -28.73 18.91
N ILE A 360 -27.49 -27.90 19.94
CA ILE A 360 -27.61 -26.44 19.78
C ILE A 360 -26.23 -25.78 19.58
N LYS A 361 -25.20 -26.21 20.32
CA LYS A 361 -23.83 -25.70 20.14
C LYS A 361 -23.31 -25.98 18.75
N ASP A 362 -23.49 -27.21 18.25
CA ASP A 362 -23.04 -27.60 16.92
C ASP A 362 -23.79 -26.82 15.82
N PHE A 363 -25.09 -26.59 16.00
CA PHE A 363 -25.86 -25.74 15.10
C PHE A 363 -25.31 -24.30 15.03
N PHE A 364 -25.07 -23.65 16.16
CA PHE A 364 -24.56 -22.27 16.17
C PHE A 364 -23.08 -22.17 15.76
N MET A 365 -22.26 -23.19 15.98
CA MET A 365 -20.91 -23.21 15.43
C MET A 365 -20.93 -23.09 13.90
N ASN A 366 -21.83 -23.83 13.25
CA ASN A 366 -21.91 -23.93 11.80
C ASN A 366 -22.77 -22.85 11.13
N HIS A 367 -23.75 -22.29 11.83
CA HIS A 367 -24.77 -21.41 11.23
C HIS A 367 -24.88 -20.01 11.83
N PHE A 368 -24.05 -19.62 12.80
CA PHE A 368 -24.09 -18.28 13.40
C PHE A 368 -23.41 -17.23 12.52
N MET A 369 -24.18 -16.63 11.60
CA MET A 369 -23.84 -15.44 10.80
C MET A 369 -22.37 -15.36 10.32
N ASN A 370 -21.84 -16.48 9.81
CA ASN A 370 -20.42 -16.58 9.50
C ASN A 370 -19.99 -15.62 8.37
N LYS A 371 -20.88 -15.34 7.40
CA LYS A 371 -20.57 -14.42 6.29
C LYS A 371 -20.41 -12.99 6.80
N SER A 372 -21.29 -12.54 7.68
CA SER A 372 -21.20 -11.22 8.33
C SER A 372 -19.93 -11.08 9.17
N ILE A 373 -19.53 -12.12 9.89
CA ILE A 373 -18.29 -12.12 10.68
C ILE A 373 -17.06 -11.94 9.78
N GLU A 374 -16.98 -12.69 8.67
CA GLU A 374 -15.88 -12.61 7.72
C GLU A 374 -15.82 -11.26 7.01
N ASN A 375 -16.96 -10.79 6.47
CA ASN A 375 -17.04 -9.51 5.78
C ASN A 375 -16.73 -8.33 6.70
N TYR A 376 -17.13 -8.38 7.96
CA TYR A 376 -16.76 -7.36 8.95
C TYR A 376 -15.24 -7.29 9.12
N ASN A 377 -14.58 -8.45 9.27
CA ASN A 377 -13.12 -8.50 9.42
C ASN A 377 -12.41 -8.00 8.16
N TYR A 378 -12.92 -8.35 6.98
CA TYR A 378 -12.40 -7.86 5.70
C TYR A 378 -12.50 -6.34 5.59
N LEU A 379 -13.69 -5.76 5.84
CA LEU A 379 -13.90 -4.31 5.77
C LEU A 379 -13.08 -3.57 6.81
N LYS A 380 -13.00 -4.11 8.03
CA LYS A 380 -12.11 -3.58 9.06
C LYS A 380 -10.66 -3.53 8.59
N GLY A 381 -10.15 -4.63 8.01
CA GLY A 381 -8.79 -4.70 7.49
C GLY A 381 -8.53 -3.77 6.32
N LYS A 382 -9.56 -3.46 5.53
CA LYS A 382 -9.49 -2.49 4.44
C LYS A 382 -9.49 -1.04 4.94
N ILE A 383 -10.26 -0.73 5.98
CA ILE A 383 -10.40 0.63 6.53
C ILE A 383 -9.21 0.99 7.43
N SER A 384 -8.68 0.03 8.18
CA SER A 384 -7.60 0.28 9.12
C SER A 384 -6.24 0.03 8.49
N SER A 385 -5.39 1.06 8.45
CA SER A 385 -3.94 0.85 8.42
C SER A 385 -3.48 0.23 9.74
N VAL A 386 -2.31 -0.40 9.73
CA VAL A 386 -1.79 -1.43 10.66
C VAL A 386 -1.82 -1.07 12.17
N ASP A 387 -2.05 0.18 12.53
CA ASP A 387 -1.93 0.71 13.90
C ASP A 387 -3.23 0.83 14.72
N ALA A 388 -4.39 0.37 14.24
CA ALA A 388 -5.56 0.33 15.10
C ALA A 388 -5.46 -0.84 16.09
N GLU A 389 -5.51 -0.52 17.38
CA GLU A 389 -5.72 -1.47 18.48
C GLU A 389 -6.69 -2.58 18.04
N VAL A 390 -6.34 -3.84 18.35
CA VAL A 390 -7.09 -5.03 17.94
C VAL A 390 -8.48 -5.00 18.59
N ILE A 391 -9.40 -4.26 18.01
CA ILE A 391 -10.81 -4.24 18.41
C ILE A 391 -11.41 -5.56 17.93
N ASP A 392 -11.58 -6.50 18.86
CA ASP A 392 -12.18 -7.80 18.57
C ASP A 392 -13.54 -7.65 17.87
N ASN A 393 -13.83 -8.56 16.93
CA ASN A 393 -15.10 -8.57 16.22
C ASN A 393 -16.28 -8.76 17.21
N PRO A 394 -17.19 -7.79 17.35
CA PRO A 394 -18.29 -7.86 18.31
C PRO A 394 -19.22 -9.06 18.08
N LEU A 395 -19.47 -9.43 16.81
CA LEU A 395 -20.27 -10.60 16.46
C LEU A 395 -19.61 -11.91 16.84
N LEU A 396 -18.28 -12.00 16.70
CA LEU A 396 -17.53 -13.18 17.12
C LEU A 396 -17.58 -13.33 18.65
N LYS A 397 -17.49 -12.22 19.38
CA LYS A 397 -17.67 -12.19 20.84
C LYS A 397 -19.08 -12.63 21.23
N LEU A 398 -20.10 -12.18 20.51
CA LEU A 398 -21.49 -12.60 20.73
C LEU A 398 -21.70 -14.09 20.44
N LYS A 399 -21.14 -14.60 19.33
CA LYS A 399 -21.14 -16.04 18.99
C LYS A 399 -20.58 -16.86 20.14
N ASN A 400 -19.40 -16.48 20.63
CA ASN A 400 -18.73 -17.18 21.73
C ASN A 400 -19.53 -17.11 23.04
N LYS A 401 -20.16 -15.96 23.35
CA LYS A 401 -21.03 -15.79 24.52
C LYS A 401 -22.26 -16.71 24.44
N VAL A 402 -22.91 -16.78 23.28
CA VAL A 402 -24.08 -17.65 23.07
C VAL A 402 -23.68 -19.12 23.23
N ILE A 403 -22.59 -19.54 22.57
CA ILE A 403 -22.16 -20.93 22.54
C ILE A 403 -21.67 -21.43 23.90
N ASN A 404 -20.80 -20.66 24.56
CA ASN A 404 -20.10 -21.15 25.75
C ASN A 404 -20.86 -20.91 27.05
N LYS A 405 -21.72 -19.88 27.10
CA LYS A 405 -22.37 -19.46 28.34
C LYS A 405 -23.89 -19.66 28.28
N ARG A 406 -24.55 -19.07 27.29
CA ARG A 406 -26.01 -18.94 27.28
C ARG A 406 -26.74 -20.28 27.09
N ILE A 407 -26.26 -21.13 26.19
CA ILE A 407 -26.90 -22.45 25.94
C ILE A 407 -26.84 -23.32 27.20
N ALA A 408 -25.69 -23.38 27.87
CA ALA A 408 -25.47 -24.19 29.06
C ALA A 408 -26.25 -23.66 30.28
N GLU A 409 -26.27 -22.34 30.47
CA GLU A 409 -26.89 -21.71 31.65
C GLU A 409 -28.42 -21.55 31.54
N GLU A 410 -28.98 -21.38 30.34
CA GLU A 410 -30.40 -21.05 30.17
C GLU A 410 -31.24 -22.22 29.65
N ILE A 411 -30.77 -22.96 28.64
CA ILE A 411 -31.60 -23.95 27.92
C ILE A 411 -31.64 -25.28 28.67
N GLN A 412 -30.48 -25.82 29.01
CA GLN A 412 -30.37 -27.14 29.65
C GLN A 412 -31.11 -27.23 30.99
N PRO A 413 -30.94 -26.31 31.96
CA PRO A 413 -31.70 -26.35 33.22
C PRO A 413 -33.20 -26.13 33.02
N PHE A 414 -33.61 -25.39 31.97
CA PHE A 414 -35.01 -25.19 31.66
C PHE A 414 -35.68 -26.47 31.15
N VAL A 415 -35.00 -27.27 30.31
CA VAL A 415 -35.51 -28.57 29.85
C VAL A 415 -35.76 -29.51 31.03
N TYR A 416 -34.80 -29.64 31.95
CA TYR A 416 -34.97 -30.46 33.15
C TYR A 416 -36.13 -29.99 34.02
N ARG A 417 -36.26 -28.68 34.23
CA ARG A 417 -37.36 -28.11 35.01
C ARG A 417 -38.72 -28.35 34.35
N ALA A 418 -38.81 -28.22 33.03
CA ALA A 418 -40.04 -28.45 32.28
C ALA A 418 -40.48 -29.92 32.37
N LEU A 419 -39.54 -30.86 32.21
CA LEU A 419 -39.82 -32.29 32.32
C LEU A 419 -40.18 -32.69 33.75
N ALA A 420 -39.44 -32.22 34.75
CA ALA A 420 -39.68 -32.54 36.16
C ALA A 420 -41.03 -32.00 36.65
N THR A 421 -41.41 -30.78 36.26
CA THR A 421 -42.71 -30.22 36.65
C THR A 421 -43.87 -30.96 35.99
N ALA A 422 -43.77 -31.31 34.71
CA ALA A 422 -44.80 -32.12 34.05
C ALA A 422 -44.93 -33.53 34.67
N PHE A 423 -43.82 -34.15 35.04
CA PHE A 423 -43.81 -35.45 35.69
C PHE A 423 -44.44 -35.38 37.08
N LEU A 424 -43.98 -34.47 37.94
CA LEU A 424 -44.41 -34.38 39.34
C LEU A 424 -45.85 -33.91 39.52
N TYR A 425 -46.31 -32.95 38.71
CA TYR A 425 -47.65 -32.35 38.89
C TYR A 425 -48.76 -33.08 38.12
N TYR A 426 -48.44 -33.75 37.02
CA TYR A 426 -49.46 -34.36 36.17
C TYR A 426 -49.29 -35.88 36.06
N GLN A 427 -48.12 -36.36 35.65
CA GLN A 427 -47.94 -37.79 35.33
C GLN A 427 -47.94 -38.68 36.57
N LEU A 428 -47.19 -38.32 37.61
CA LEU A 428 -47.03 -39.11 38.83
C LEU A 428 -48.31 -39.18 39.67
N PRO A 429 -49.03 -38.07 39.96
CA PRO A 429 -50.24 -38.13 40.78
C PRO A 429 -51.36 -38.94 40.12
N ILE A 430 -51.57 -38.75 38.81
CA ILE A 430 -52.64 -39.45 38.07
C ILE A 430 -52.32 -40.95 37.93
N SER A 431 -51.04 -41.29 37.73
CA SER A 431 -50.61 -42.69 37.68
C SER A 431 -50.70 -43.38 39.04
N LEU A 432 -50.40 -42.68 40.14
CA LEU A 432 -50.57 -43.20 41.50
C LEU A 432 -52.04 -43.44 41.84
N ILE A 433 -52.93 -42.51 41.47
CA ILE A 433 -54.38 -42.67 41.66
C ILE A 433 -54.89 -43.89 40.87
N SER A 434 -54.42 -44.06 39.63
CA SER A 434 -54.74 -45.22 38.81
C SER A 434 -54.30 -46.54 39.44
N PHE A 435 -53.05 -46.60 39.92
CA PHE A 435 -52.47 -47.78 40.56
C PHE A 435 -53.20 -48.12 41.87
N CYS A 436 -53.45 -47.14 42.72
CA CYS A 436 -54.20 -47.33 43.96
C CYS A 436 -55.64 -47.76 43.68
N GLY A 437 -56.26 -47.22 42.63
CA GLY A 437 -57.59 -47.62 42.15
C GLY A 437 -57.66 -49.10 41.80
N TYR A 438 -56.70 -49.60 41.04
CA TYR A 438 -56.63 -51.02 40.68
C TYR A 438 -56.39 -51.92 41.89
N GLN A 439 -55.40 -51.58 42.73
CA GLN A 439 -54.93 -52.46 43.80
C GLN A 439 -55.87 -52.51 45.01
N TYR A 440 -56.51 -51.39 45.37
CA TYR A 440 -57.29 -51.28 46.61
C TYR A 440 -58.81 -51.15 46.41
N PHE A 441 -59.27 -50.67 45.25
CA PHE A 441 -60.69 -50.36 45.01
C PHE A 441 -61.37 -51.26 43.98
N GLY A 442 -60.64 -52.17 43.32
CA GLY A 442 -61.20 -53.16 42.40
C GLY A 442 -61.71 -52.59 41.08
N TYR A 443 -61.22 -51.43 40.65
CA TYR A 443 -61.54 -50.87 39.33
C TYR A 443 -61.00 -51.76 38.20
N GLY A 444 -61.69 -51.75 37.05
CA GLY A 444 -61.31 -52.52 35.89
C GLY A 444 -59.98 -52.05 35.30
N ALA A 445 -59.16 -52.99 34.83
CA ALA A 445 -57.85 -52.70 34.26
C ALA A 445 -57.93 -51.67 33.11
N ASN A 446 -59.00 -51.70 32.30
CA ASN A 446 -59.21 -50.77 31.20
C ASN A 446 -59.41 -49.32 31.68
N GLU A 447 -60.14 -49.11 32.78
CA GLU A 447 -60.38 -47.76 33.33
C GLU A 447 -59.10 -47.17 33.92
N CYS A 448 -58.31 -47.99 34.64
CA CYS A 448 -57.01 -47.59 35.17
C CYS A 448 -56.00 -47.25 34.06
N ILE A 449 -55.94 -48.06 33.00
CA ILE A 449 -55.09 -47.77 31.83
C ILE A 449 -55.51 -46.45 31.18
N ALA A 450 -56.81 -46.21 30.98
CA ALA A 450 -57.31 -44.96 30.44
C ALA A 450 -56.91 -43.76 31.31
N LEU A 451 -57.05 -43.86 32.63
CA LEU A 451 -56.67 -42.79 33.57
C LEU A 451 -55.16 -42.49 33.51
N THR A 452 -54.31 -43.54 33.49
CA THR A 452 -52.85 -43.38 33.36
C THR A 452 -52.47 -42.72 32.03
N THR A 453 -53.08 -43.15 30.92
CA THR A 453 -52.83 -42.52 29.61
C THR A 453 -53.25 -41.06 29.57
N LEU A 454 -54.36 -40.69 30.22
CA LEU A 454 -54.79 -39.31 30.38
C LEU A 454 -53.77 -38.47 31.16
N GLY A 455 -53.19 -39.02 32.23
CA GLY A 455 -52.10 -38.36 32.98
C GLY A 455 -50.85 -38.12 32.13
N LEU A 456 -50.48 -39.09 31.29
CA LEU A 456 -49.38 -38.94 30.34
C LEU A 456 -49.65 -37.85 29.31
N VAL A 457 -50.85 -37.84 28.71
CA VAL A 457 -51.26 -36.83 27.71
C VAL A 457 -51.26 -35.42 28.31
N LEU A 458 -51.77 -35.24 29.52
CA LEU A 458 -51.75 -33.95 30.20
C LEU A 458 -50.32 -33.47 30.49
N GLY A 459 -49.44 -34.37 30.94
CA GLY A 459 -48.02 -34.06 31.13
C GLY A 459 -47.34 -33.64 29.82
N PHE A 460 -47.57 -34.37 28.73
CA PHE A 460 -47.04 -34.03 27.42
C PHE A 460 -47.56 -32.70 26.88
N ASN A 461 -48.85 -32.41 27.05
CA ASN A 461 -49.44 -31.14 26.65
C ASN A 461 -48.82 -29.96 27.41
N GLN A 462 -48.56 -30.14 28.71
CA GLN A 462 -47.92 -29.11 29.53
C GLN A 462 -46.48 -28.85 29.09
N VAL A 463 -45.67 -29.90 28.83
CA VAL A 463 -44.31 -29.74 28.31
C VAL A 463 -44.33 -29.05 26.95
N SER A 464 -45.25 -29.44 26.07
CA SER A 464 -45.40 -28.79 24.77
C SER A 464 -45.62 -27.29 24.93
N LYS A 465 -46.59 -26.87 25.75
CA LYS A 465 -46.93 -25.45 25.93
C LYS A 465 -45.80 -24.64 26.58
N ILE A 466 -45.14 -25.19 27.61
CA ILE A 466 -44.02 -24.52 28.28
C ILE A 466 -42.84 -24.38 27.33
N TRP A 467 -42.51 -25.44 26.60
CA TRP A 467 -41.38 -25.46 25.68
C TRP A 467 -41.57 -24.51 24.51
N THR A 468 -42.74 -24.52 23.86
CA THR A 468 -43.01 -23.62 22.72
C THR A 468 -42.89 -22.16 23.14
N ASN A 469 -43.50 -21.78 24.27
CA ASN A 469 -43.44 -20.41 24.78
C ASN A 469 -42.01 -19.98 25.14
N PHE A 470 -41.23 -20.88 25.73
CA PHE A 470 -39.83 -20.61 26.06
C PHE A 470 -38.99 -20.42 24.80
N THR A 471 -39.09 -21.34 23.83
CA THR A 471 -38.31 -21.27 22.59
C THR A 471 -38.62 -20.02 21.79
N GLU A 472 -39.90 -19.63 21.67
CA GLU A 472 -40.30 -18.42 20.96
C GLU A 472 -39.73 -17.17 21.63
N LYS A 473 -39.86 -17.05 22.95
CA LYS A 473 -39.31 -15.92 23.70
C LYS A 473 -37.79 -15.85 23.59
N TRP A 474 -37.10 -16.97 23.81
CA TRP A 474 -35.64 -17.04 23.78
C TRP A 474 -35.08 -16.70 22.40
N LEU A 475 -35.70 -17.19 21.32
CA LEU A 475 -35.30 -16.87 19.96
C LEU A 475 -35.51 -15.38 19.64
N ASN A 476 -36.63 -14.79 20.05
CA ASN A 476 -36.89 -13.37 19.86
C ASN A 476 -35.85 -12.50 20.60
N ASP A 477 -35.52 -12.85 21.84
CA ASP A 477 -34.51 -12.15 22.62
C ASP A 477 -33.11 -12.25 21.96
N LEU A 478 -32.75 -13.44 21.43
CA LEU A 478 -31.51 -13.65 20.70
C LEU A 478 -31.45 -12.82 19.40
N PHE A 479 -32.54 -12.80 18.64
CA PHE A 479 -32.60 -12.06 17.38
C PHE A 479 -32.50 -10.55 17.58
N GLU A 480 -33.10 -10.01 18.64
CA GLU A 480 -32.97 -8.59 18.98
C GLU A 480 -31.56 -8.26 19.50
N GLU A 481 -30.92 -9.10 20.31
CA GLU A 481 -29.53 -8.89 20.75
C GLU A 481 -28.56 -8.87 19.56
N ILE A 482 -28.72 -9.79 18.60
CA ILE A 482 -27.94 -9.80 17.36
C ILE A 482 -28.20 -8.53 16.54
N ARG A 483 -29.46 -8.12 16.38
CA ARG A 483 -29.81 -6.90 15.65
C ARG A 483 -29.16 -5.65 16.27
N ILE A 484 -29.17 -5.54 17.59
CA ILE A 484 -28.54 -4.41 18.31
C ILE A 484 -27.03 -4.43 18.13
N CYS A 485 -26.39 -5.59 18.28
CA CYS A 485 -24.95 -5.75 18.08
C CYS A 485 -24.53 -5.36 16.65
N LEU A 486 -25.32 -5.73 15.65
CA LEU A 486 -25.07 -5.36 14.25
C LEU A 486 -25.19 -3.86 14.00
N GLY A 487 -26.32 -3.26 14.38
CA GLY A 487 -26.59 -1.85 14.13
C GLY A 487 -25.64 -0.93 14.89
N LYS A 488 -25.54 -1.14 16.20
CA LYS A 488 -24.82 -0.22 17.09
C LYS A 488 -23.33 -0.55 17.18
N GLU A 489 -22.98 -1.78 17.53
CA GLU A 489 -21.58 -2.11 17.85
C GLU A 489 -20.73 -2.31 16.60
N CYS A 490 -21.27 -2.95 15.55
CA CYS A 490 -20.51 -3.23 14.34
C CYS A 490 -20.49 -2.04 13.37
N ILE A 491 -21.66 -1.44 13.09
CA ILE A 491 -21.77 -0.41 12.05
C ILE A 491 -21.42 0.97 12.60
N GLU A 492 -22.14 1.45 13.63
CA GLU A 492 -21.97 2.81 14.17
C GLU A 492 -20.65 2.98 14.95
N GLU A 493 -20.46 2.17 16.01
CA GLU A 493 -19.31 2.30 16.90
C GLU A 493 -18.04 1.64 16.34
N GLY A 494 -18.20 0.70 15.41
CA GLY A 494 -17.11 -0.03 14.74
C GLY A 494 -16.67 0.65 13.44
N LEU A 495 -17.26 0.23 12.31
CA LEU A 495 -16.78 0.57 10.97
C LEU A 495 -16.87 2.06 10.65
N LEU A 496 -18.00 2.73 10.93
CA LEU A 496 -18.18 4.16 10.62
C LEU A 496 -17.26 5.04 11.46
N LYS A 497 -17.16 4.75 12.76
CA LYS A 497 -16.25 5.49 13.65
C LYS A 497 -14.80 5.33 13.22
N GLN A 498 -14.37 4.11 12.86
CA GLN A 498 -13.03 3.85 12.36
C GLN A 498 -12.76 4.57 11.04
N SER A 499 -13.70 4.53 10.09
CA SER A 499 -13.58 5.23 8.81
C SER A 499 -13.40 6.74 9.00
N ASN A 500 -14.21 7.36 9.87
CA ASN A 500 -14.09 8.79 10.17
C ASN A 500 -12.77 9.14 10.87
N LEU A 501 -12.30 8.29 11.80
CA LEU A 501 -11.00 8.49 12.44
C LEU A 501 -9.84 8.38 11.44
N GLN A 502 -9.94 7.48 10.48
CA GLN A 502 -8.93 7.34 9.43
C GLN A 502 -8.93 8.57 8.51
N LEU A 503 -10.10 9.04 8.08
CA LEU A 503 -10.21 10.29 7.31
C LEU A 503 -9.60 11.49 8.06
N ASP A 504 -9.87 11.62 9.37
CA ASP A 504 -9.28 12.70 10.17
C ASP A 504 -7.74 12.61 10.23
N LYS A 505 -7.18 11.39 10.27
CA LYS A 505 -5.73 11.18 10.20
C LYS A 505 -5.18 11.55 8.82
N ASP A 506 -5.85 11.13 7.75
CA ASP A 506 -5.43 11.38 6.37
C ASP A 506 -5.49 12.88 6.02
N ILE A 507 -6.50 13.60 6.52
CA ILE A 507 -6.58 15.07 6.37
C ILE A 507 -5.43 15.74 7.12
N LYS A 508 -5.17 15.35 8.37
CA LYS A 508 -4.08 15.94 9.18
C LYS A 508 -2.71 15.70 8.55
N THR A 509 -2.45 14.48 8.06
CA THR A 509 -1.18 14.16 7.38
C THR A 509 -1.04 14.95 6.08
N THR A 510 -2.10 15.09 5.29
CA THR A 510 -2.09 15.89 4.06
C THR A 510 -1.84 17.38 4.34
N LEU A 511 -2.48 17.94 5.37
CA LEU A 511 -2.24 19.32 5.80
C LEU A 511 -0.79 19.54 6.24
N LEU A 512 -0.22 18.60 7.00
CA LEU A 512 1.18 18.66 7.43
C LEU A 512 2.14 18.57 6.25
N ARG A 513 1.88 17.68 5.27
CA ARG A 513 2.64 17.63 4.00
C ARG A 513 2.57 18.96 3.25
N GLN A 514 1.39 19.58 3.19
CA GLN A 514 1.20 20.87 2.52
C GLN A 514 1.92 22.03 3.22
N GLU A 515 1.90 22.06 4.55
CA GLU A 515 2.63 23.04 5.36
C GLU A 515 4.14 22.95 5.08
N ILE A 516 4.70 21.74 5.17
CA ILE A 516 6.12 21.51 4.89
C ILE A 516 6.46 21.86 3.44
N LEU A 517 5.63 21.48 2.46
CA LEU A 517 5.87 21.86 1.05
C LEU A 517 5.87 23.37 0.85
N ASN A 518 5.00 24.11 1.54
CA ASN A 518 4.96 25.57 1.49
C ASN A 518 6.23 26.19 2.10
N GLU A 519 6.76 25.63 3.18
CA GLU A 519 8.03 26.06 3.78
C GLU A 519 9.21 25.83 2.82
N ILE A 520 9.32 24.62 2.23
CA ILE A 520 10.33 24.28 1.23
C ILE A 520 10.26 25.19 -0.01
N ASN A 521 9.06 25.65 -0.39
CA ASN A 521 8.89 26.56 -1.53
C ASN A 521 9.27 28.01 -1.22
N LYS A 522 9.07 28.49 0.01
CA LYS A 522 9.48 29.84 0.42
C LYS A 522 11.00 30.02 0.41
N ASP A 523 11.72 28.98 0.83
CA ASP A 523 13.19 29.01 0.89
C ASP A 523 13.88 28.98 -0.49
N ALA A 524 13.14 28.74 -1.58
CA ALA A 524 13.70 28.62 -2.94
C ALA A 524 13.52 29.88 -3.81
N THR A 525 12.80 30.90 -3.32
CA THR A 525 12.50 32.12 -4.08
C THR A 525 13.28 33.35 -3.63
N ASP A 526 14.17 33.20 -2.65
CA ASP A 526 15.13 34.20 -2.18
C ASP A 526 16.56 33.73 -2.48
#